data_AF-A0A8S3XCD2-F1
#
_entry.id   AF-A0A8S3XCD2-F1
#
_cell.length_a   1.000
_cell.length_b   1.000
_cell.length_c   1.000
_cell.angle_alpha   90.00
_cell.angle_beta   90.00
_cell.angle_gamma   90.00
#
_symmetry.space_group_name_H-M   'P 1'
#
loop_
_entity.id
_entity.type
_entity.pdbx_description
1 polymer ?
#
loop_
_entity_poly.entity_id
_entity_poly.type
_entity_poly.pdbx_seq_one_letter_code
_entity_poly.pdbx_strand_id
1 'polypeptide(L)'
;MKDIHQGIMADGTPLDYLEVFMTFDIVQTIVDQTNHYACQHLTAGNIDVGPQSRLHNWKPVTINEMYKFLALIGWMVKLPCILDYWRKHKLYGLPLVRTVMPRNRFELILKLRHFSDNEQDPGDDRLYKLRTLMDKFIHNFQNAFTPGKKICIDESLIPWRDLL
;
A
#
# COMPACT_ATOMS: atom_id res chain seq x y z
N MET A 1 12.63 -36.31 8.95
CA MET A 1 12.07 -34.94 8.99
C MET A 1 12.57 -34.29 7.71
N LYS A 2 11.74 -34.18 6.66
CA LYS A 2 12.17 -33.63 5.37
C LYS A 2 12.07 -32.11 5.47
N ASP A 3 13.17 -31.42 5.18
CA ASP A 3 13.32 -29.97 5.25
C ASP A 3 12.29 -29.26 4.38
N ILE A 4 11.57 -28.31 4.98
CA ILE A 4 10.53 -27.49 4.35
C ILE A 4 11.17 -26.32 3.55
N HIS A 5 12.49 -26.33 3.36
CA HIS A 5 13.25 -25.21 2.78
C HIS A 5 13.50 -25.29 1.27
N GLN A 6 12.99 -26.29 0.56
CA GLN A 6 13.25 -26.41 -0.89
C GLN A 6 12.50 -25.42 -1.80
N GLY A 7 11.66 -24.54 -1.25
CA GLY A 7 10.80 -23.65 -2.07
C GLY A 7 10.93 -22.15 -1.82
N ILE A 8 11.65 -21.72 -0.78
CA ILE A 8 11.84 -20.29 -0.52
C ILE A 8 13.34 -20.02 -0.57
N MET A 9 13.74 -19.22 -1.55
CA MET A 9 15.13 -18.98 -1.96
C MET A 9 16.05 -18.88 -0.74
N ALA A 10 16.87 -19.91 -0.48
CA ALA A 10 17.77 -19.93 0.69
C ALA A 10 18.77 -18.76 0.68
N ASP A 11 19.01 -18.20 -0.51
CA ASP A 11 19.91 -17.08 -0.77
C ASP A 11 19.17 -15.82 -1.30
N GLY A 12 17.85 -15.72 -1.06
CA GLY A 12 17.04 -14.60 -1.51
C GLY A 12 17.33 -13.30 -0.75
N THR A 13 17.18 -12.17 -1.42
CA THR A 13 17.14 -10.86 -0.78
C THR A 13 15.79 -10.64 -0.08
N PRO A 14 15.68 -9.73 0.91
CA PRO A 14 14.39 -9.38 1.51
C PRO A 14 13.30 -8.99 0.50
N LEU A 15 13.69 -8.44 -0.65
CA LEU A 15 12.76 -8.11 -1.73
C LEU A 15 12.21 -9.38 -2.40
N ASP A 16 13.05 -10.38 -2.65
CA ASP A 16 12.62 -11.64 -3.28
C ASP A 16 11.55 -12.34 -2.42
N TYR A 17 11.70 -12.32 -1.10
CA TYR A 17 10.68 -12.86 -0.18
C TYR A 17 9.40 -12.02 -0.18
N LEU A 18 9.49 -10.69 -0.28
CA LEU A 18 8.32 -9.82 -0.37
C LEU A 18 7.54 -10.08 -1.66
N GLU A 19 8.24 -10.24 -2.78
CA GLU A 19 7.65 -10.43 -4.11
C GLU A 19 6.92 -11.77 -4.27
N VAL A 20 7.18 -12.75 -3.40
CA VAL A 20 6.35 -13.98 -3.30
C VAL A 20 4.90 -13.66 -2.94
N PHE A 21 4.68 -12.67 -2.06
CA PHE A 21 3.35 -12.30 -1.57
C PHE A 21 2.80 -11.07 -2.29
N MET A 22 3.65 -10.06 -2.48
CA MET A 22 3.33 -8.79 -3.11
C MET A 22 4.02 -8.74 -4.48
N THR A 23 3.45 -9.46 -5.43
CA THR A 23 3.99 -9.58 -6.77
C THR A 23 3.97 -8.25 -7.51
N PHE A 24 4.78 -8.15 -8.58
CA PHE A 24 4.75 -7.02 -9.51
C PHE A 24 3.33 -6.69 -9.98
N ASP A 25 2.53 -7.71 -10.31
CA ASP A 25 1.14 -7.55 -10.76
C ASP A 25 0.24 -6.90 -9.69
N ILE A 26 0.40 -7.28 -8.42
CA ILE A 26 -0.31 -6.64 -7.30
C ILE A 26 0.08 -5.16 -7.21
N VAL A 27 1.38 -4.86 -7.22
CA VAL A 27 1.86 -3.47 -7.11
C VAL A 27 1.43 -2.64 -8.31
N GLN A 28 1.47 -3.21 -9.52
CA GLN A 28 1.00 -2.57 -10.75
C GLN A 28 -0.50 -2.31 -10.68
N THR A 29 -1.29 -3.25 -10.17
CA THR A 29 -2.73 -3.04 -9.93
C THR A 29 -2.96 -1.83 -9.02
N ILE A 30 -2.21 -1.69 -7.93
CA ILE A 30 -2.33 -0.54 -7.01
C ILE A 30 -1.98 0.76 -7.74
N VAL A 31 -0.93 0.75 -8.58
CA VAL A 31 -0.53 1.92 -9.39
C VAL A 31 -1.64 2.33 -10.34
N ASP A 32 -2.18 1.38 -11.10
CA ASP A 32 -3.19 1.64 -12.13
C ASP A 32 -4.46 2.18 -11.50
N GLN A 33 -4.95 1.55 -10.43
CA GLN A 33 -6.17 1.99 -9.73
C GLN A 33 -5.98 3.33 -9.02
N THR A 34 -4.81 3.59 -8.43
CA THR A 34 -4.50 4.90 -7.83
C THR A 34 -4.48 6.01 -8.88
N ASN A 35 -3.88 5.77 -10.04
CA ASN A 35 -3.84 6.74 -11.14
C ASN A 35 -5.22 6.96 -11.75
N HIS A 36 -5.97 5.88 -11.97
CA HIS A 36 -7.33 5.93 -12.48
C HIS A 36 -8.25 6.74 -11.55
N TYR A 37 -8.21 6.44 -10.24
CA TYR A 37 -8.95 7.18 -9.24
C TYR A 37 -8.58 8.66 -9.20
N ALA A 38 -7.29 8.99 -9.27
CA ALA A 38 -6.87 10.38 -9.30
C ALA A 38 -7.42 11.12 -10.55
N CYS A 39 -7.45 10.46 -11.71
CA CYS A 39 -8.08 11.02 -12.91
C CYS A 39 -9.59 11.24 -12.69
N GLN A 40 -10.31 10.24 -12.19
CA GLN A 40 -11.74 10.38 -11.85
C GLN A 40 -11.97 11.54 -10.87
N HIS A 41 -11.26 11.53 -9.74
CA HIS A 41 -11.42 12.48 -8.65
C HIS A 41 -11.04 13.92 -9.04
N LEU A 42 -10.06 14.12 -9.94
CA LEU A 42 -9.65 15.46 -10.38
C LEU A 42 -10.44 15.98 -11.58
N THR A 43 -10.97 15.10 -12.43
CA THR A 43 -11.65 15.48 -13.68
C THR A 43 -13.17 15.56 -13.52
N ALA A 44 -13.76 14.88 -12.53
CA ALA A 44 -15.21 14.77 -12.38
C ALA A 44 -15.96 16.07 -12.05
N GLY A 45 -15.31 17.24 -12.01
CA GLY A 45 -15.95 18.56 -11.87
C GLY A 45 -16.69 18.82 -10.55
N ASN A 46 -16.86 17.80 -9.71
CA ASN A 46 -17.70 17.80 -8.51
C ASN A 46 -16.93 18.09 -7.21
N ILE A 47 -15.67 18.54 -7.31
CA ILE A 47 -14.84 18.83 -6.15
C ILE A 47 -14.33 20.26 -6.27
N ASP A 48 -14.73 21.10 -5.32
CA ASP A 48 -14.14 22.42 -5.12
C ASP A 48 -12.71 22.27 -4.58
N VAL A 49 -11.79 22.05 -5.51
CA VAL A 49 -10.37 21.99 -5.21
C VAL A 49 -9.90 23.43 -5.06
N GLY A 50 -9.92 23.93 -3.82
CA GLY A 50 -9.52 25.29 -3.51
C GLY A 50 -8.18 25.68 -4.17
N PRO A 51 -7.96 26.97 -4.47
CA PRO A 51 -6.88 27.43 -5.34
C PRO A 51 -5.47 27.06 -4.86
N GLN A 52 -5.30 26.86 -3.54
CA GLN A 52 -4.03 26.48 -2.91
C GLN A 52 -3.90 24.97 -2.65
N SER A 53 -4.83 24.17 -3.17
CA SER A 53 -4.81 22.73 -2.96
C SER A 53 -3.60 22.10 -3.63
N ARG A 54 -2.96 21.20 -2.89
CA ARG A 54 -1.83 20.41 -3.41
C ARG A 54 -2.24 19.39 -4.45
N LEU A 55 -3.54 19.12 -4.59
CA LEU A 55 -4.08 18.22 -5.62
C LEU A 55 -3.75 18.72 -7.03
N HIS A 56 -3.59 20.03 -7.23
CA HIS A 56 -3.14 20.63 -8.49
C HIS A 56 -1.73 20.18 -8.92
N ASN A 57 -0.92 19.70 -7.99
CA ASN A 57 0.42 19.17 -8.27
C ASN A 57 0.43 17.65 -8.49
N TRP A 58 -0.73 17.02 -8.66
CA TRP A 58 -0.79 15.59 -8.93
C TRP A 58 -0.06 15.23 -10.22
N LYS A 59 0.64 14.10 -10.16
CA LYS A 59 1.28 13.45 -11.30
C LYS A 59 1.04 11.95 -11.19
N PRO A 60 0.86 11.22 -12.30
CA PRO A 60 0.73 9.77 -12.27
C PRO A 60 1.85 9.12 -11.46
N VAL A 61 1.49 8.18 -10.60
CA VAL A 61 2.41 7.37 -9.80
C VAL A 61 3.04 6.32 -10.70
N THR A 62 4.35 6.14 -10.58
CA THR A 62 5.07 5.04 -11.25
C THR A 62 5.20 3.84 -10.32
N ILE A 63 5.48 2.66 -10.88
CA ILE A 63 5.74 1.45 -10.08
C ILE A 63 6.88 1.63 -9.08
N ASN A 64 7.97 2.30 -9.49
CA ASN A 64 9.10 2.60 -8.60
C ASN A 64 8.69 3.54 -7.45
N GLU A 65 7.86 4.55 -7.73
CA GLU A 65 7.32 5.39 -6.66
C GLU A 65 6.42 4.60 -5.71
N MET A 66 5.62 3.67 -6.22
CA MET A 66 4.76 2.83 -5.39
C MET A 66 5.56 1.89 -4.49
N TYR A 67 6.62 1.25 -5.01
CA TYR A 67 7.53 0.45 -4.17
C TYR A 67 8.18 1.29 -3.06
N LYS A 68 8.65 2.51 -3.39
CA LYS A 68 9.19 3.44 -2.38
C LYS A 68 8.13 3.84 -1.35
N PHE A 69 6.91 4.09 -1.78
CA PHE A 69 5.78 4.41 -0.90
C PHE A 69 5.47 3.26 0.06
N LEU A 70 5.34 2.03 -0.45
CA LEU A 70 5.08 0.83 0.34
C LEU A 70 6.23 0.50 1.28
N ALA A 71 7.49 0.65 0.83
CA ALA A 71 8.66 0.49 1.68
C ALA A 71 8.67 1.50 2.84
N LEU A 72 8.28 2.76 2.60
CA LEU A 72 8.11 3.73 3.67
C LEU A 72 7.01 3.33 4.65
N ILE A 73 5.84 2.89 4.16
CA ILE A 73 4.74 2.39 5.01
C ILE A 73 5.19 1.22 5.89
N GLY A 74 5.92 0.25 5.32
CA GLY A 74 6.47 -0.89 6.06
C GLY A 74 7.58 -0.54 7.04
N TRP A 75 8.36 0.51 6.75
CA TRP A 75 9.45 0.98 7.61
C TRP A 75 9.00 1.91 8.75
N MET A 76 7.85 2.57 8.59
CA MET A 76 7.36 3.59 9.52
C MET A 76 7.24 3.06 10.96
N VAL A 77 8.09 3.58 11.85
CA VAL A 77 8.00 3.38 13.30
C VAL A 77 7.01 4.34 13.92
N LYS A 78 6.28 3.94 14.97
CA LYS A 78 5.23 4.76 15.59
C LYS A 78 5.75 6.14 16.03
N LEU A 79 5.39 7.19 15.29
CA LEU A 79 5.55 8.60 15.66
C LEU A 79 4.18 9.24 15.97
N PRO A 80 4.14 10.34 16.76
CA PRO A 80 2.89 11.00 17.14
C PRO A 80 2.06 11.49 15.95
N CYS A 81 2.73 11.99 14.91
CA CYS A 81 2.09 12.50 13.71
C CYS A 81 2.82 12.06 12.44
N ILE A 82 2.09 11.85 11.35
CA ILE A 82 2.66 11.53 10.03
C ILE A 82 3.61 12.61 9.50
N LEU A 83 3.43 13.85 9.96
CA LEU A 83 4.30 14.97 9.63
C LEU A 83 5.69 14.85 10.30
N ASP A 84 5.76 14.12 11.40
CA ASP A 84 6.99 14.02 12.21
C ASP A 84 8.09 13.26 11.47
N TYR A 85 7.72 12.33 10.59
CA TYR A 85 8.68 11.57 9.77
C TYR A 85 9.48 12.45 8.80
N TRP A 86 8.95 13.63 8.42
CA TRP A 86 9.64 14.58 7.55
C TRP A 86 10.22 15.79 8.31
N ARG A 87 10.25 15.78 9.65
CA ARG A 87 10.89 16.85 10.43
C ARG A 87 12.39 16.92 10.15
N LYS A 88 12.91 18.14 10.12
CA LYS A 88 14.34 18.43 9.89
C LYS A 88 15.16 18.51 11.18
N HIS A 89 14.57 18.20 12.33
CA HIS A 89 15.22 18.36 13.63
C HIS A 89 16.46 17.44 13.74
N LYS A 90 17.58 17.94 14.27
CA LYS A 90 18.83 17.17 14.30
C LYS A 90 18.77 15.91 15.17
N LEU A 91 18.00 15.94 16.27
CA LEU A 91 17.89 14.82 17.21
C LEU A 91 16.77 13.82 16.87
N TYR A 92 15.73 14.26 16.15
CA TYR A 92 14.49 13.48 15.95
C TYR A 92 14.07 13.39 14.49
N GLY A 93 14.82 14.01 13.59
CA GLY A 93 14.57 13.94 12.16
C GLY A 93 14.99 12.58 11.64
N LEU A 94 14.24 12.06 10.68
CA LEU A 94 14.53 10.82 9.99
C LEU A 94 15.06 11.18 8.59
N PRO A 95 16.39 11.19 8.36
CA PRO A 95 16.94 11.61 7.07
C PRO A 95 16.49 10.69 5.93
N LEU A 96 16.44 9.38 6.17
CA LEU A 96 16.10 8.36 5.18
C LEU A 96 14.74 8.60 4.51
N VAL A 97 13.71 8.94 5.29
CA VAL A 97 12.35 9.14 4.75
C VAL A 97 12.34 10.26 3.70
N ARG A 98 13.09 11.33 3.96
CA ARG A 98 13.17 12.50 3.09
C ARG A 98 13.96 12.24 1.81
N THR A 99 14.94 11.33 1.85
CA THR A 99 15.72 10.95 0.66
C THR A 99 14.95 10.00 -0.24
N VAL A 100 14.05 9.17 0.33
CA VAL A 100 13.25 8.20 -0.43
C VAL A 100 12.08 8.89 -1.15
N MET A 101 11.30 9.72 -0.44
CA MET A 101 10.15 10.40 -1.02
C MET A 101 9.88 11.75 -0.32
N PRO A 102 9.62 12.85 -1.06
CA PRO A 102 9.23 14.11 -0.44
C PRO A 102 7.88 14.00 0.29
N ARG A 103 7.74 14.70 1.43
CA ARG A 103 6.51 14.71 2.25
C ARG A 103 5.27 14.94 1.40
N ASN A 104 5.37 15.95 0.53
CA ASN A 104 4.20 16.38 -0.21
C ASN A 104 3.71 15.32 -1.21
N ARG A 105 4.65 14.54 -1.79
CA ARG A 105 4.33 13.44 -2.69
C ARG A 105 3.76 12.26 -1.93
N PHE A 106 4.35 11.90 -0.79
CA PHE A 106 3.86 10.81 0.06
C PHE A 106 2.42 11.04 0.50
N GLU A 107 2.09 12.22 1.01
CA GLU A 107 0.72 12.55 1.44
C GLU A 107 -0.29 12.60 0.28
N LEU A 108 0.14 13.03 -0.91
CA LEU A 108 -0.72 13.00 -2.09
C LEU A 108 -1.04 11.57 -2.52
N ILE A 109 -0.03 10.69 -2.56
CA ILE A 109 -0.24 9.26 -2.83
C ILE A 109 -1.10 8.65 -1.73
N LEU A 110 -0.84 8.93 -0.46
CA LEU A 110 -1.63 8.45 0.67
C LEU A 110 -3.11 8.84 0.56
N LYS A 111 -3.39 10.08 0.12
CA LYS A 111 -4.76 10.60 -0.05
C LYS A 111 -5.49 9.98 -1.24
N LEU A 112 -4.80 9.75 -2.35
CA LEU A 112 -5.40 9.29 -3.61
C LEU A 112 -5.19 7.79 -3.87
N ARG A 113 -4.53 7.06 -2.97
CA ARG A 113 -4.32 5.62 -3.12
C ARG A 113 -5.65 4.92 -3.24
N HIS A 114 -5.76 4.10 -4.27
CA HIS A 114 -6.96 3.34 -4.57
C HIS A 114 -6.61 1.93 -5.05
N PHE A 115 -7.58 1.03 -4.99
CA PHE A 115 -7.35 -0.42 -5.10
C PHE A 115 -8.34 -1.14 -6.01
N SER A 116 -9.37 -0.43 -6.48
CA SER A 116 -10.44 -0.94 -7.35
C SER A 116 -10.88 0.18 -8.30
N ASP A 117 -11.67 -0.15 -9.30
CA ASP A 117 -12.37 0.85 -10.09
C ASP A 117 -13.71 1.18 -9.41
N ASN A 118 -14.02 2.47 -9.20
CA ASN A 118 -15.29 2.87 -8.58
C ASN A 118 -16.50 2.67 -9.52
N GLU A 119 -16.28 2.54 -10.83
CA GLU A 119 -17.34 2.30 -11.79
C GLU A 119 -17.79 0.83 -11.81
N GLN A 120 -17.04 -0.06 -11.14
CA GLN A 120 -17.30 -1.49 -11.07
C GLN A 120 -17.89 -1.93 -9.72
N ASP A 121 -18.55 -1.01 -9.01
CA ASP A 121 -19.22 -1.33 -7.74
C ASP A 121 -20.36 -2.34 -8.00
N PRO A 122 -20.27 -3.58 -7.47
CA PRO A 122 -21.30 -4.59 -7.68
C PRO A 122 -22.56 -4.33 -6.84
N GLY A 123 -22.51 -3.40 -5.87
CA GLY A 123 -23.63 -3.02 -5.01
C GLY A 123 -23.93 -3.98 -3.85
N ASP A 124 -23.44 -5.22 -3.91
CA ASP A 124 -23.68 -6.28 -2.91
C ASP A 124 -22.43 -6.67 -2.08
N ASP A 125 -21.22 -6.50 -2.62
CA ASP A 125 -19.97 -6.76 -1.91
C ASP A 125 -19.43 -5.51 -1.20
N ARG A 126 -19.65 -5.42 0.11
CA ARG A 126 -19.12 -4.32 0.95
C ARG A 126 -17.60 -4.18 0.93
N LEU A 127 -16.86 -5.22 0.53
CA LEU A 127 -15.40 -5.22 0.46
C LEU A 127 -14.87 -5.11 -0.98
N TYR A 128 -15.71 -4.80 -1.98
CA TYR A 128 -15.31 -4.78 -3.39
C TYR A 128 -14.04 -3.95 -3.64
N LYS A 129 -13.88 -2.85 -2.89
CA LYS A 129 -12.71 -1.95 -3.00
C LYS A 129 -11.38 -2.62 -2.71
N LEU A 130 -11.39 -3.70 -1.92
CA LEU A 130 -10.20 -4.47 -1.57
C LEU A 130 -10.21 -5.87 -2.16
N ARG A 131 -11.38 -6.36 -2.63
CA ARG A 131 -11.60 -7.74 -3.05
C ARG A 131 -10.54 -8.24 -4.01
N THR A 132 -10.32 -7.51 -5.10
CA THR A 132 -9.34 -7.87 -6.13
C THR A 132 -7.93 -8.08 -5.57
N LEU A 133 -7.50 -7.23 -4.63
CA LEU A 133 -6.20 -7.38 -4.00
C LEU A 133 -6.19 -8.50 -2.97
N MET A 134 -7.24 -8.60 -2.15
CA MET A 134 -7.35 -9.67 -1.15
C MET A 134 -7.30 -11.04 -1.79
N ASP A 135 -8.02 -11.26 -2.89
CA ASP A 135 -8.05 -12.55 -3.58
C ASP A 135 -6.66 -12.90 -4.14
N LYS A 136 -5.96 -11.93 -4.73
CA LYS A 136 -4.56 -12.10 -5.17
C LYS A 136 -3.63 -12.43 -4.00
N PHE A 137 -3.75 -11.73 -2.87
CA PHE A 137 -2.95 -12.02 -1.68
C PHE A 137 -3.24 -13.40 -1.11
N ILE A 138 -4.52 -13.76 -0.93
CA ILE A 138 -4.94 -15.07 -0.43
C ILE A 138 -4.38 -16.18 -1.31
N HIS A 139 -4.48 -16.03 -2.63
CA HIS A 139 -3.91 -16.97 -3.59
C HIS A 139 -2.39 -17.13 -3.40
N ASN A 140 -1.66 -16.02 -3.29
CA ASN A 140 -0.21 -16.06 -3.07
C ASN A 140 0.15 -16.72 -1.73
N PHE A 141 -0.57 -16.41 -0.64
CA PHE A 141 -0.34 -17.03 0.68
C PHE A 141 -0.58 -18.54 0.64
N GLN A 142 -1.63 -19.00 -0.04
CA GLN A 142 -1.94 -20.42 -0.18
C GLN A 142 -0.87 -21.18 -0.99
N ASN A 143 -0.30 -20.55 -2.01
CA ASN A 143 0.75 -21.16 -2.83
C ASN A 143 2.13 -21.11 -2.16
N ALA A 144 2.41 -20.08 -1.36
CA ALA A 144 3.72 -19.86 -0.77
C ALA A 144 4.03 -20.82 0.39
N PHE A 145 3.02 -21.34 1.08
CA PHE A 145 3.22 -22.15 2.27
C PHE A 145 2.18 -23.25 2.43
N THR A 146 2.65 -24.49 2.62
CA THR A 146 1.81 -25.62 3.03
C THR A 146 1.88 -25.78 4.55
N PRO A 147 0.76 -25.61 5.29
CA PRO A 147 0.77 -25.73 6.73
C PRO A 147 1.06 -27.16 7.21
N GLY A 148 1.67 -27.27 8.39
CA GLY A 148 1.90 -28.55 9.06
C GLY A 148 0.64 -29.13 9.70
N LYS A 149 0.81 -30.21 10.47
CA LYS A 149 -0.32 -30.95 11.10
C LYS A 149 -1.07 -30.19 12.21
N LYS A 150 -0.48 -29.14 12.77
CA LYS A 150 -1.03 -28.37 13.89
C LYS A 150 -1.36 -26.97 13.39
N ILE A 151 -2.64 -26.65 13.32
CA ILE A 151 -3.16 -25.35 12.87
C ILE A 151 -4.00 -24.77 14.00
N CYS A 152 -3.84 -23.47 14.25
CA CYS A 152 -4.70 -22.71 15.14
C CYS A 152 -5.55 -21.78 14.29
N ILE A 153 -6.84 -21.66 14.60
CA ILE A 153 -7.75 -20.70 13.99
C ILE A 153 -8.12 -19.73 15.09
N ASP A 154 -7.87 -18.46 14.85
CA ASP A 154 -8.19 -17.38 15.78
C ASP A 154 -8.62 -16.15 14.98
N GLU A 155 -9.34 -15.25 15.64
CA GLU A 155 -9.81 -14.01 15.05
C GLU A 155 -8.80 -12.88 15.32
N SER A 156 -8.58 -12.03 14.33
CA SER A 156 -7.78 -10.82 14.48
C SER A 156 -8.66 -9.60 14.19
N LEU A 157 -8.70 -8.68 15.15
CA LEU A 157 -9.40 -7.42 15.00
C LEU A 157 -8.42 -6.32 14.58
N ILE A 158 -8.72 -5.64 13.48
CA ILE A 158 -8.00 -4.43 13.07
C ILE A 158 -8.77 -3.24 13.65
N PRO A 159 -8.23 -2.52 14.64
CA PRO A 159 -8.93 -1.38 15.23
C PRO A 159 -9.14 -0.31 14.16
N TRP A 160 -10.41 0.02 13.91
CA TRP A 160 -10.80 1.14 13.07
C TRP A 160 -11.56 2.14 13.92
N ARG A 161 -11.21 3.42 13.78
CA ARG A 161 -11.96 4.52 14.37
C ARG A 161 -12.18 5.51 13.23
N ASP A 162 -13.44 5.75 12.89
CA ASP A 162 -13.77 6.82 11.95
C ASP A 162 -13.18 8.13 12.50
N LEU A 163 -12.42 8.82 11.65
CA LEU A 163 -12.02 10.19 11.91
C LEU A 163 -13.29 11.05 11.81
N LEU A 164 -13.98 11.22 12.94
CA LEU A 164 -14.87 12.36 13.19
C LEU A 164 -14.00 13.61 13.43
#